data_AF-A0A2E0WB88-F1
#
_entry.id   AF-A0A2E0WB88-F1
#
_cell.length_a   1.000
_cell.length_b   1.000
_cell.length_c   1.000
_cell.angle_alpha   90.00
_cell.angle_beta   90.00
_cell.angle_gamma   90.00
#
_symmetry.space_group_name_H-M   'P 1'
#
loop_
_entity.id
_entity.type
_entity.pdbx_description
1 polymer ?
#
loop_
_entity_poly.entity_id
_entity_poly.type
_entity_poly.pdbx_seq_one_letter_code
_entity_poly.pdbx_strand_id
1 'polypeptide(L)'
;MGKFRNRSIALAAATGLAATAMSLGATAAQGAPDQASAPSKSSNAMRTMTLNLYLGGSLSPALQAAADPDATIVDFLEAASEVYDTAQATNFPQRAKWIAKTIKAHNPDVIALNELTNWVVSKEPDGVNLPQYNYRKILQKALKKQGMNYKTASLVNNADIGFNRVFGIPYINPDISECGLDPNLLLSPCQVRLQDADALLYNTKSSGLRYRSGSEKVGTF
;
A
#
# COMPACT_ATOMS: atom_id res chain seq x y z
N MET A 1 -46.80 -16.38 14.81
CA MET A 1 -45.70 -16.92 14.00
C MET A 1 -44.48 -16.01 14.11
N GLY A 2 -43.29 -16.60 14.34
CA GLY A 2 -41.98 -16.00 14.05
C GLY A 2 -41.36 -15.04 15.08
N LYS A 3 -40.86 -15.53 16.21
CA LYS A 3 -39.89 -14.80 17.07
C LYS A 3 -38.47 -14.99 16.52
N PHE A 4 -37.79 -13.88 16.24
CA PHE A 4 -36.38 -13.83 15.82
C PHE A 4 -35.46 -14.27 16.97
N ARG A 5 -34.58 -15.25 16.70
CA ARG A 5 -33.55 -15.74 17.63
C ARG A 5 -32.23 -15.04 17.34
N ASN A 6 -31.74 -14.28 18.33
CA ASN A 6 -30.37 -13.78 18.40
C ASN A 6 -29.37 -14.95 18.32
N ARG A 7 -28.35 -14.82 17.47
CA ARG A 7 -27.19 -15.71 17.46
C ARG A 7 -25.96 -14.93 17.94
N SER A 8 -25.61 -15.12 19.20
CA SER A 8 -24.30 -14.76 19.74
C SER A 8 -23.27 -15.77 19.25
N ILE A 9 -22.19 -15.30 18.63
CA ILE A 9 -21.03 -16.12 18.27
C ILE A 9 -20.03 -16.02 19.43
N ALA A 10 -19.84 -17.14 20.12
CA ALA A 10 -18.89 -17.26 21.22
C ALA A 10 -17.46 -17.37 20.70
N LEU A 11 -16.56 -16.60 21.33
CA LEU A 11 -15.12 -16.60 21.12
C LEU A 11 -14.51 -17.81 21.85
N ALA A 12 -13.97 -18.79 21.12
CA ALA A 12 -13.27 -19.92 21.71
C ALA A 12 -11.78 -19.58 21.89
N ALA A 13 -11.38 -19.33 23.14
CA ALA A 13 -9.99 -19.29 23.56
C ALA A 13 -9.43 -20.71 23.64
N ALA A 14 -8.36 -21.00 22.90
CA ALA A 14 -7.63 -22.26 23.01
C ALA A 14 -6.36 -22.04 23.85
N THR A 15 -6.48 -22.30 25.15
CA THR A 15 -5.34 -22.54 26.05
C THR A 15 -4.91 -24.00 25.94
N GLY A 16 -3.70 -24.25 25.45
CA GLY A 16 -3.05 -25.56 25.47
C GLY A 16 -1.70 -25.46 26.16
N LEU A 17 -1.65 -25.75 27.46
CA LEU A 17 -0.42 -25.99 28.21
C LEU A 17 0.12 -27.37 27.82
N ALA A 18 1.30 -27.43 27.22
CA ALA A 18 2.05 -28.68 27.07
C ALA A 18 3.33 -28.58 27.92
N ALA A 19 3.31 -29.22 29.08
CA ALA A 19 4.49 -29.43 29.90
C ALA A 19 5.47 -30.36 29.16
N THR A 20 6.72 -29.96 29.01
CA THR A 20 7.80 -30.84 28.56
C THR A 20 8.94 -30.78 29.57
N ALA A 21 9.26 -31.94 30.12
CA ALA A 21 10.27 -32.16 31.14
C ALA A 21 11.69 -31.87 30.61
N MET A 22 12.49 -31.18 31.42
CA MET A 22 13.93 -31.06 31.21
C MET A 22 14.62 -32.38 31.58
N SER A 23 15.21 -33.04 30.59
CA SER A 23 16.26 -34.04 30.80
C SER A 23 17.58 -33.49 30.27
N LEU A 24 18.55 -33.28 31.17
CA LEU A 24 19.95 -33.09 30.81
C LEU A 24 20.50 -34.42 30.27
N GLY A 25 20.92 -34.40 29.01
CA GLY A 25 21.65 -35.51 28.39
C GLY A 25 22.56 -34.96 27.30
N ALA A 26 23.86 -34.88 27.60
CA ALA A 26 24.88 -34.51 26.65
C ALA A 26 25.23 -35.71 25.75
N THR A 27 24.99 -35.58 24.45
CA THR A 27 25.74 -36.31 23.41
C THR A 27 25.83 -35.43 22.16
N ALA A 28 27.06 -35.16 21.74
CA ALA A 28 27.40 -34.41 20.55
C ALA A 28 27.13 -35.22 19.27
N ALA A 29 26.35 -34.64 18.36
CA ALA A 29 26.44 -34.82 16.92
C ALA A 29 25.75 -33.61 16.26
N GLN A 30 26.52 -32.56 16.00
CA GLN A 30 26.03 -31.39 15.27
C GLN A 30 25.87 -31.79 13.80
N GLY A 31 24.70 -32.33 13.44
CA GLY A 31 24.19 -32.23 12.09
C GLY A 31 23.85 -30.77 11.85
N ALA A 32 24.54 -30.11 10.92
CA ALA A 32 24.12 -28.80 10.44
C ALA A 32 22.66 -28.91 9.99
N PRO A 33 21.80 -27.91 10.27
CA PRO A 33 20.46 -27.92 9.69
C PRO A 33 20.63 -27.95 8.18
N ASP A 34 20.11 -28.98 7.53
CA ASP A 34 19.92 -29.02 6.10
C ASP A 34 19.22 -27.71 5.73
N GLN A 35 19.96 -26.79 5.09
CA GLN A 35 19.32 -25.70 4.38
C GLN A 35 18.48 -26.39 3.31
N ALA A 36 17.17 -26.45 3.56
CA ALA A 36 16.20 -26.88 2.58
C ALA A 36 16.48 -26.09 1.31
N SER A 37 17.12 -26.77 0.35
CA SER A 37 17.47 -26.18 -0.92
C SER A 37 16.15 -25.75 -1.56
N ALA A 38 16.06 -24.47 -1.93
CA ALA A 38 14.88 -23.96 -2.62
C ALA A 38 14.54 -24.93 -3.78
N PRO A 39 13.27 -25.37 -3.92
CA PRO A 39 12.91 -26.39 -4.89
C PRO A 39 13.51 -26.07 -6.26
N SER A 40 14.25 -27.03 -6.84
CA SER A 40 14.84 -26.86 -8.16
C SER A 40 13.73 -26.53 -9.15
N LYS A 41 13.82 -25.36 -9.77
CA LYS A 41 12.83 -24.83 -10.71
C LYS A 41 12.51 -25.89 -11.77
N SER A 42 11.26 -26.33 -11.89
CA SER A 42 10.84 -26.90 -13.18
C SER A 42 11.00 -25.80 -14.23
N SER A 43 11.51 -26.13 -15.41
CA SER A 43 11.82 -25.15 -16.47
C SER A 43 10.62 -24.29 -16.90
N ASN A 44 9.41 -24.66 -16.48
CA ASN A 44 8.14 -24.02 -16.84
C ASN A 44 7.42 -23.35 -15.66
N ALA A 45 8.00 -23.30 -14.45
CA ALA A 45 7.35 -22.66 -13.31
C ALA A 45 7.38 -21.13 -13.42
N MET A 46 6.20 -20.51 -13.44
CA MET A 46 6.03 -19.06 -13.36
C MET A 46 6.32 -18.55 -11.95
N ARG A 47 7.18 -17.53 -11.82
CA ARG A 47 7.45 -16.86 -10.57
C ARG A 47 6.53 -15.66 -10.40
N THR A 48 5.81 -15.62 -9.30
CA THR A 48 4.94 -14.51 -8.93
C THR A 48 5.49 -13.79 -7.70
N MET A 49 5.16 -12.51 -7.58
CA MET A 49 5.44 -11.70 -6.41
C MET A 49 4.21 -10.86 -6.08
N THR A 50 3.87 -10.74 -4.81
CA THR A 50 2.89 -9.76 -4.33
C THR A 50 3.61 -8.75 -3.43
N LEU A 51 3.27 -7.47 -3.57
CA LEU A 51 3.87 -6.38 -2.81
C LEU A 51 2.82 -5.32 -2.49
N ASN A 52 2.60 -5.08 -1.21
CA ASN A 52 2.00 -3.82 -0.76
C ASN A 52 3.11 -2.76 -0.72
N LEU A 53 2.90 -1.65 -1.45
CA LEU A 53 3.87 -0.57 -1.56
C LEU A 53 3.86 0.38 -0.38
N TYR A 54 2.89 0.27 0.54
CA TYR A 54 2.63 1.11 1.69
C TYR A 54 2.54 2.60 1.33
N LEU A 55 1.31 3.12 1.29
CA LEU A 55 0.89 4.46 0.86
C LEU A 55 1.65 5.58 1.58
N GLY A 56 2.19 5.28 2.76
CA GLY A 56 3.18 6.10 3.45
C GLY A 56 2.75 6.60 4.82
N GLY A 57 1.54 6.28 5.29
CA GLY A 57 1.03 6.67 6.60
C GLY A 57 -0.16 5.81 7.02
N SER A 58 -0.54 5.86 8.29
CA SER A 58 -1.79 5.23 8.75
C SER A 58 -2.97 6.16 8.44
N LEU A 59 -4.04 5.62 7.87
CA LEU A 59 -5.31 6.37 7.69
C LEU A 59 -6.14 6.41 8.98
N SER A 60 -5.78 5.61 9.99
CA SER A 60 -6.60 5.42 11.19
C SER A 60 -6.92 6.71 11.94
N PRO A 61 -5.99 7.66 12.17
CA PRO A 61 -6.31 8.90 12.88
C PRO A 61 -7.41 9.70 12.18
N ALA A 62 -7.29 9.89 10.86
CA ALA A 62 -8.29 10.61 10.07
C ALA A 62 -9.65 9.89 10.04
N LEU A 63 -9.63 8.55 9.94
CA LEU A 63 -10.87 7.75 9.98
C LEU A 63 -11.54 7.77 11.36
N GLN A 64 -10.76 7.80 12.43
CA GLN A 64 -11.27 7.91 13.80
C GLN A 64 -11.89 9.29 14.02
N ALA A 65 -11.19 10.37 13.65
CA ALA A 65 -11.73 11.73 13.71
C ALA A 65 -13.01 11.88 12.86
N ALA A 66 -13.09 11.24 11.69
CA ALA A 66 -14.30 11.27 10.88
C ALA A 66 -15.48 10.47 11.46
N ALA A 67 -15.22 9.48 12.33
CA ALA A 67 -16.23 8.62 12.93
C ALA A 67 -16.66 9.06 14.34
N ASP A 68 -15.87 9.91 14.98
CA ASP A 68 -16.11 10.44 16.32
C ASP A 68 -17.19 11.53 16.27
N PRO A 69 -18.33 11.37 16.97
CA PRO A 69 -19.40 12.37 16.98
C PRO A 69 -19.01 13.69 17.67
N ASP A 70 -17.96 13.68 18.50
CA ASP A 70 -17.49 14.86 19.23
C ASP A 70 -16.33 15.56 18.51
N ALA A 71 -15.77 14.95 17.46
CA ALA A 71 -14.70 15.54 16.66
C ALA A 71 -15.20 16.66 15.75
N THR A 72 -14.40 17.72 15.66
CA THR A 72 -14.63 18.84 14.75
C THR A 72 -14.05 18.54 13.37
N ILE A 73 -14.43 19.36 12.39
CA ILE A 73 -13.79 19.30 11.06
C ILE A 73 -12.29 19.60 11.15
N VAL A 74 -11.86 20.45 12.08
CA VAL A 74 -10.43 20.79 12.24
C VAL A 74 -9.65 19.57 12.72
N ASP A 75 -10.18 18.80 13.68
CA ASP A 75 -9.55 17.56 14.16
C ASP A 75 -9.34 16.56 13.02
N PHE A 76 -10.33 16.42 12.14
CA PHE A 76 -10.20 15.60 10.92
C PHE A 76 -9.12 16.12 9.97
N LEU A 77 -9.06 17.44 9.73
CA LEU A 77 -8.09 18.05 8.81
C LEU A 77 -6.66 17.94 9.33
N GLU A 78 -6.45 18.07 10.64
CA GLU A 78 -5.14 17.89 11.27
C GLU A 78 -4.68 16.44 11.11
N ALA A 79 -5.56 15.49 11.46
CA ALA A 79 -5.28 14.07 11.31
C ALA A 79 -5.02 13.65 9.85
N ALA A 80 -5.78 14.20 8.89
CA ALA A 80 -5.57 13.96 7.47
C ALA A 80 -4.25 14.55 6.96
N SER A 81 -3.87 15.73 7.46
CA SER A 81 -2.60 16.38 7.13
C SER A 81 -1.40 15.58 7.66
N GLU A 82 -1.52 15.00 8.86
CA GLU A 82 -0.51 14.10 9.42
C GLU A 82 -0.28 12.85 8.54
N VAL A 83 -1.33 12.29 7.93
CA VAL A 83 -1.18 11.16 6.99
C VAL A 83 -0.28 11.56 5.81
N TYR A 84 -0.54 12.73 5.23
CA TYR A 84 0.22 13.23 4.10
C TYR A 84 1.67 13.53 4.49
N ASP A 85 1.88 14.17 5.64
CA ASP A 85 3.22 14.49 6.16
C ASP A 85 4.04 13.23 6.41
N THR A 86 3.43 12.22 7.04
CA THR A 86 4.04 10.91 7.22
C THR A 86 4.40 10.29 5.88
N ALA A 87 3.48 10.33 4.90
CA ALA A 87 3.74 9.80 3.57
C ALA A 87 4.93 10.46 2.87
N GLN A 88 5.06 11.79 2.98
CA GLN A 88 6.21 12.51 2.45
C GLN A 88 7.50 12.15 3.19
N ALA A 89 7.46 12.05 4.52
CA ALA A 89 8.59 11.69 5.37
C ALA A 89 9.14 10.29 5.07
N THR A 90 8.28 9.31 4.70
CA THR A 90 8.76 7.96 4.32
C THR A 90 9.55 7.93 3.02
N ASN A 91 9.53 9.00 2.21
CA ASN A 91 10.33 9.16 0.99
C ASN A 91 10.21 7.97 0.01
N PHE A 92 9.03 7.83 -0.62
CA PHE A 92 8.81 6.78 -1.60
C PHE A 92 9.83 6.75 -2.75
N PRO A 93 10.35 7.86 -3.30
CA PRO A 93 11.42 7.83 -4.30
C PRO A 93 12.67 7.06 -3.85
N GLN A 94 13.06 7.16 -2.58
CA GLN A 94 14.16 6.39 -2.02
C GLN A 94 13.76 4.92 -1.85
N ARG A 95 12.59 4.65 -1.25
CA ARG A 95 12.06 3.29 -1.05
C ARG A 95 11.92 2.52 -2.37
N ALA A 96 11.43 3.15 -3.43
CA ALA A 96 11.26 2.55 -4.74
C ALA A 96 12.58 2.04 -5.34
N LYS A 97 13.72 2.68 -5.04
CA LYS A 97 15.05 2.17 -5.45
C LYS A 97 15.36 0.84 -4.78
N TRP A 98 15.04 0.69 -3.51
CA TRP A 98 15.22 -0.54 -2.74
C TRP A 98 14.24 -1.62 -3.18
N ILE A 99 12.96 -1.29 -3.32
CA ILE A 99 11.94 -2.19 -3.85
C ILE A 99 12.35 -2.73 -5.23
N ALA A 100 12.86 -1.88 -6.13
CA ALA A 100 13.33 -2.32 -7.43
C ALA A 100 14.55 -3.27 -7.35
N LYS A 101 15.47 -3.07 -6.39
CA LYS A 101 16.57 -4.02 -6.14
C LYS A 101 16.04 -5.37 -5.65
N THR A 102 15.07 -5.36 -4.74
CA THR A 102 14.40 -6.59 -4.25
C THR A 102 13.72 -7.34 -5.38
N ILE A 103 12.90 -6.65 -6.19
CA ILE A 103 12.24 -7.24 -7.36
C ILE A 103 13.27 -7.84 -8.32
N LYS A 104 14.41 -7.18 -8.57
CA LYS A 104 15.48 -7.72 -9.41
C LYS A 104 16.09 -9.00 -8.84
N ALA A 105 16.32 -9.05 -7.54
CA ALA A 105 16.91 -10.22 -6.88
C ALA A 105 16.01 -11.46 -7.00
N HIS A 106 14.69 -11.30 -6.87
CA HIS A 106 13.74 -12.40 -7.04
C HIS A 106 13.42 -12.71 -8.50
N ASN A 107 13.56 -11.72 -9.39
CA ASN A 107 13.28 -11.78 -10.82
C ASN A 107 11.94 -12.48 -11.13
N PRO A 108 10.80 -11.96 -10.62
CA PRO A 108 9.50 -12.55 -10.91
C PRO A 108 9.11 -12.37 -12.38
N ASP A 109 8.23 -13.23 -12.87
CA ASP A 109 7.60 -13.10 -14.17
C ASP A 109 6.38 -12.16 -14.09
N VAL A 110 5.67 -12.18 -12.97
CA VAL A 110 4.47 -11.37 -12.69
C VAL A 110 4.52 -10.78 -11.29
N ILE A 111 4.08 -9.53 -11.14
CA ILE A 111 4.00 -8.81 -9.86
C ILE A 111 2.59 -8.28 -9.66
N ALA A 112 1.94 -8.64 -8.56
CA ALA A 112 0.77 -7.94 -8.05
C ALA A 112 1.23 -6.84 -7.09
N LEU A 113 0.81 -5.60 -7.36
CA LEU A 113 1.13 -4.43 -6.56
C LEU A 113 -0.14 -3.90 -5.90
N ASN A 114 -0.08 -3.71 -4.59
CA ASN A 114 -1.08 -2.97 -3.84
C ASN A 114 -0.55 -1.59 -3.43
N GLU A 115 -1.47 -0.65 -3.21
CA GLU A 115 -1.19 0.72 -2.78
C GLU A 115 -0.27 1.48 -3.75
N LEU A 116 -0.61 1.48 -5.05
CA LEU A 116 0.01 2.34 -6.06
C LEU A 116 -0.46 3.79 -5.93
N THR A 117 -0.22 4.35 -4.76
CA THR A 117 -0.72 5.65 -4.34
C THR A 117 -0.20 6.78 -5.23
N ASN A 118 -1.08 7.75 -5.51
CA ASN A 118 -0.79 9.00 -6.15
C ASN A 118 -1.24 10.15 -5.24
N TRP A 119 -0.26 10.79 -4.59
CA TRP A 119 -0.47 11.99 -3.80
C TRP A 119 -0.44 13.21 -4.72
N VAL A 120 -1.59 13.87 -4.86
CA VAL A 120 -1.78 15.06 -5.69
C VAL A 120 -1.96 16.26 -4.79
N VAL A 121 -1.25 17.35 -5.08
CA VAL A 121 -1.40 18.62 -4.36
C VAL A 121 -1.95 19.66 -5.33
N SER A 122 -3.01 20.34 -4.90
CA SER A 122 -3.47 21.59 -5.47
C SER A 122 -3.04 22.73 -4.54
N LYS A 123 -2.54 23.81 -5.12
CA LYS A 123 -2.10 24.99 -4.38
C LYS A 123 -2.42 26.27 -5.13
N GLU A 124 -2.43 27.39 -4.44
CA GLU A 124 -2.42 28.71 -5.10
C GLU A 124 -1.19 28.87 -6.02
N PRO A 125 -1.29 29.67 -7.10
CA PRO A 125 -0.22 29.82 -8.09
C PRO A 125 1.15 30.17 -7.49
N ASP A 126 1.17 31.11 -6.55
CA ASP A 126 2.34 31.59 -5.80
C ASP A 126 2.58 30.85 -4.48
N GLY A 127 1.72 29.90 -4.13
CA GLY A 127 1.84 29.09 -2.91
C GLY A 127 3.03 28.13 -2.91
N VAL A 128 3.32 27.58 -1.72
CA VAL A 128 4.42 26.66 -1.45
C VAL A 128 4.36 25.38 -2.31
N ASN A 129 5.52 24.93 -2.82
CA ASN A 129 5.61 23.68 -3.56
C ASN A 129 5.68 22.48 -2.61
N LEU A 130 4.53 21.85 -2.34
CA LEU A 130 4.48 20.62 -1.57
C LEU A 130 4.84 19.38 -2.44
N PRO A 131 5.48 18.35 -1.87
CA PRO A 131 5.82 17.13 -2.59
C PRO A 131 4.60 16.38 -3.16
N GLN A 132 4.73 15.88 -4.38
CA GLN A 132 3.72 15.04 -5.03
C GLN A 132 4.36 13.74 -5.50
N TYR A 133 3.77 12.61 -5.14
CA TYR A 133 4.33 11.30 -5.47
C TYR A 133 3.32 10.46 -6.25
N ASN A 134 3.69 10.11 -7.47
CA ASN A 134 3.03 9.09 -8.26
C ASN A 134 3.82 7.78 -8.17
N TYR A 135 3.39 6.86 -7.29
CA TYR A 135 4.17 5.67 -6.95
C TYR A 135 4.41 4.79 -8.17
N ARG A 136 3.41 4.67 -9.05
CA ARG A 136 3.53 3.96 -10.32
C ARG A 136 4.68 4.50 -11.18
N LYS A 137 4.69 5.80 -11.47
CA LYS A 137 5.75 6.42 -12.32
C LYS A 137 7.12 6.28 -11.66
N ILE A 138 7.20 6.51 -10.35
CA ILE A 138 8.44 6.42 -9.57
C ILE A 138 9.00 4.99 -9.60
N LEU A 139 8.17 3.98 -9.30
CA LEU A 139 8.56 2.58 -9.30
C LEU A 139 8.93 2.09 -10.71
N GLN A 140 8.15 2.42 -11.74
CA GLN A 140 8.48 2.07 -13.13
C GLN A 140 9.84 2.63 -13.56
N LYS A 141 10.15 3.87 -13.18
CA LYS A 141 11.48 4.48 -13.41
C LYS A 141 12.57 3.72 -12.66
N ALA A 142 12.34 3.33 -11.40
CA ALA A 142 13.29 2.56 -10.61
C ALA A 142 13.55 1.16 -11.18
N LEU A 143 12.50 0.45 -11.61
CA LEU A 143 12.60 -0.86 -12.27
C LEU A 143 13.42 -0.77 -13.58
N LYS A 144 13.15 0.23 -14.41
CA LYS A 144 13.90 0.46 -15.66
C LYS A 144 15.39 0.71 -15.40
N LYS A 145 15.71 1.50 -14.37
CA LYS A 145 17.11 1.75 -13.95
C LYS A 145 17.83 0.47 -13.49
N GLN A 146 17.09 -0.51 -13.00
CA GLN A 146 17.62 -1.83 -12.63
C GLN A 146 17.78 -2.78 -13.83
N GLY A 147 17.43 -2.36 -15.05
CA GLY A 147 17.47 -3.15 -16.28
C GLY A 147 16.27 -4.08 -16.46
N MET A 148 15.22 -3.90 -15.63
CA MET A 148 13.99 -4.68 -15.69
C MET A 148 12.94 -4.00 -16.55
N ASN A 149 12.24 -4.80 -17.35
CA ASN A 149 11.21 -4.32 -18.26
C ASN A 149 9.85 -4.91 -17.85
N TYR A 150 9.13 -4.19 -17.00
CA TYR A 150 7.77 -4.56 -16.63
C TYR A 150 6.75 -3.69 -17.37
N LYS A 151 5.66 -4.31 -17.81
CA LYS A 151 4.48 -3.63 -18.36
C LYS A 151 3.26 -3.91 -17.49
N THR A 152 2.34 -2.95 -17.42
CA THR A 152 1.06 -3.11 -16.73
C THR A 152 0.13 -3.99 -17.57
N ALA A 153 -0.32 -5.10 -16.98
CA ALA A 153 -1.34 -5.99 -17.52
C ALA A 153 -2.75 -5.60 -17.05
N SER A 154 -2.88 -5.10 -15.83
CA SER A 154 -4.15 -4.62 -15.28
C SER A 154 -3.88 -3.48 -14.30
N LEU A 155 -4.83 -2.54 -14.19
CA LEU A 155 -4.85 -1.45 -13.25
C LEU A 155 -6.28 -1.30 -12.74
N VAL A 156 -6.46 -1.35 -11.43
CA VAL A 156 -7.75 -1.16 -10.76
C VAL A 156 -7.61 0.06 -9.85
N ASN A 157 -8.44 1.07 -10.07
CA ASN A 157 -8.48 2.24 -9.19
C ASN A 157 -9.38 1.92 -8.00
N ASN A 158 -8.85 2.06 -6.79
CA ASN A 158 -9.52 1.66 -5.55
C ASN A 158 -10.13 2.86 -4.82
N ALA A 159 -9.41 3.98 -4.77
CA ALA A 159 -9.83 5.16 -4.05
C ALA A 159 -9.44 6.46 -4.78
N ASP A 160 -10.29 7.47 -4.67
CA ASP A 160 -9.98 8.87 -4.97
C ASP A 160 -10.58 9.70 -3.84
N ILE A 161 -9.72 10.11 -2.90
CA ILE A 161 -10.09 10.75 -1.65
C ILE A 161 -9.66 12.21 -1.70
N GLY A 162 -10.67 13.07 -1.75
CA GLY A 162 -10.59 14.52 -1.64
C GLY A 162 -11.86 15.03 -0.94
N PHE A 163 -11.93 16.33 -0.66
CA PHE A 163 -13.14 16.93 -0.09
C PHE A 163 -14.37 16.71 -1.01
N ASN A 164 -14.15 16.75 -2.33
CA ASN A 164 -15.11 16.24 -3.32
C ASN A 164 -14.36 15.73 -4.57
N ARG A 165 -15.03 15.64 -5.73
CA ARG A 165 -14.39 15.17 -6.99
C ARG A 165 -13.44 16.18 -7.63
N VAL A 166 -13.48 17.44 -7.20
CA VAL A 166 -12.70 18.56 -7.75
C VAL A 166 -11.64 18.99 -6.73
N PHE A 167 -12.07 19.30 -5.52
CA PHE A 167 -11.22 19.85 -4.46
C PHE A 167 -10.60 18.76 -3.59
N GLY A 168 -9.33 18.90 -3.27
CA GLY A 168 -8.65 18.00 -2.33
C GLY A 168 -9.12 18.26 -0.90
N ILE A 169 -8.65 17.47 0.05
CA ILE A 169 -8.82 17.78 1.48
C ILE A 169 -7.90 18.97 1.79
N PRO A 170 -8.41 20.05 2.43
CA PRO A 170 -7.55 21.14 2.91
C PRO A 170 -6.38 20.59 3.72
N TYR A 171 -5.18 20.97 3.32
CA TYR A 171 -3.96 20.60 4.03
C TYR A 171 -3.55 21.73 4.94
N ILE A 172 -3.39 21.41 6.21
CA ILE A 172 -3.05 22.36 7.26
C ILE A 172 -1.75 21.96 7.91
N ASN A 173 -0.82 22.90 7.96
CA ASN A 173 0.43 22.69 8.65
C ASN A 173 0.88 24.02 9.27
N PRO A 174 0.97 24.11 10.62
CA PRO A 174 1.34 25.35 11.30
C PRO A 174 2.77 25.79 11.00
N ASP A 175 3.64 24.87 10.55
CA ASP A 175 5.03 25.16 10.16
C ASP A 175 5.13 25.69 8.72
N ILE A 176 4.03 25.67 7.95
CA ILE A 176 3.97 26.13 6.56
C ILE A 176 2.90 27.22 6.45
N SER A 177 3.31 28.48 6.62
CA SER A 177 2.41 29.63 6.69
C SER A 177 1.46 29.79 5.49
N GLU A 178 1.86 29.31 4.32
CA GLU A 178 1.11 29.34 3.07
C GLU A 178 0.01 28.27 3.00
N CYS A 179 0.02 27.29 3.91
CA CYS A 179 -0.97 26.21 4.02
C CYS A 179 -1.83 26.35 5.28
N GLY A 180 -2.49 27.50 5.41
CA GLY A 180 -3.51 27.74 6.43
C GLY A 180 -4.92 27.29 6.02
N LEU A 181 -5.88 27.44 6.94
CA LEU A 181 -7.31 27.26 6.66
C LEU A 181 -7.93 28.55 6.14
N ASP A 182 -8.66 28.46 5.03
CA ASP A 182 -9.58 29.50 4.59
C ASP A 182 -10.98 29.28 5.21
N PRO A 183 -11.70 30.34 5.64
CA PRO A 183 -13.08 30.22 6.11
C PRO A 183 -14.02 29.49 5.15
N ASN A 184 -13.77 29.60 3.85
CA ASN A 184 -14.34 28.72 2.84
C ASN A 184 -13.33 27.61 2.53
N LEU A 185 -13.55 26.43 3.13
CA LEU A 185 -12.64 25.27 3.00
C LEU A 185 -12.27 24.94 1.54
N LEU A 186 -13.17 25.17 0.59
CA LEU A 186 -12.92 24.93 -0.85
C LEU A 186 -11.87 25.86 -1.45
N LEU A 187 -11.63 27.00 -0.84
CA LEU A 187 -10.63 28.01 -1.21
C LEU A 187 -9.36 27.91 -0.35
N SER A 188 -9.22 26.86 0.46
CA SER A 188 -7.99 26.67 1.24
C SER A 188 -6.78 26.58 0.29
N PRO A 189 -5.69 27.32 0.60
CA PRO A 189 -4.58 27.56 -0.32
C PRO A 189 -3.76 26.31 -0.65
N CYS A 190 -3.84 25.29 0.20
CA CYS A 190 -3.23 23.99 -0.01
C CYS A 190 -4.29 22.89 0.14
N GLN A 191 -4.36 21.97 -0.81
CA GLN A 191 -5.26 20.84 -0.78
C GLN A 191 -4.54 19.59 -1.25
N VAL A 192 -4.76 18.49 -0.55
CA VAL A 192 -4.15 17.18 -0.85
C VAL A 192 -5.24 16.19 -1.24
N ARG A 193 -4.96 15.40 -2.27
CA ARG A 193 -5.80 14.29 -2.71
C ARG A 193 -4.98 13.01 -2.73
N LEU A 194 -5.55 11.96 -2.16
CA LEU A 194 -5.01 10.60 -2.22
C LEU A 194 -5.78 9.81 -3.28
N GLN A 195 -5.09 9.34 -4.30
CA GLN A 195 -5.64 8.34 -5.21
C GLN A 195 -4.91 7.04 -5.00
N ASP A 196 -5.63 5.92 -4.96
CA ASP A 196 -5.04 4.60 -4.74
C ASP A 196 -5.48 3.59 -5.80
N ALA A 197 -4.58 2.66 -6.11
CA ALA A 197 -4.79 1.65 -7.13
C ALA A 197 -4.01 0.37 -6.84
N ASP A 198 -4.49 -0.71 -7.42
CA ASP A 198 -3.75 -1.96 -7.54
C ASP A 198 -3.34 -2.18 -9.00
N ALA A 199 -2.22 -2.89 -9.22
CA ALA A 199 -1.83 -3.26 -10.57
C ALA A 199 -1.20 -4.64 -10.65
N LEU A 200 -1.43 -5.29 -11.79
CA LEU A 200 -0.67 -6.46 -12.19
C LEU A 200 0.37 -6.03 -13.23
N LEU A 201 1.65 -6.33 -12.96
CA LEU A 201 2.75 -6.11 -13.88
C LEU A 201 3.29 -7.45 -14.38
N TYR A 202 3.77 -7.48 -15.62
CA TYR A 202 4.46 -8.64 -16.18
C TYR A 202 5.82 -8.26 -16.77
N ASN A 203 6.80 -9.14 -16.62
CA ASN A 203 8.15 -8.97 -17.13
C ASN A 203 8.16 -9.32 -18.63
N THR A 204 8.47 -8.35 -19.49
CA THR A 204 8.45 -8.54 -20.94
C THR A 204 9.62 -9.40 -21.44
N LYS A 205 10.59 -9.73 -20.57
CA LYS A 205 11.72 -10.62 -20.91
C LYS A 205 11.43 -12.08 -20.58
N SER A 206 10.32 -12.40 -19.91
CA SER A 206 9.96 -13.77 -19.56
C SER A 206 9.53 -14.57 -20.80
N SER A 207 10.41 -15.46 -21.26
CA SER A 207 10.15 -16.36 -22.39
C SER A 207 9.00 -17.31 -22.05
N GLY A 208 7.89 -17.21 -22.78
CA GLY A 208 6.70 -18.05 -22.59
C GLY A 208 5.49 -17.33 -21.99
N LEU A 209 5.67 -16.13 -21.43
CA LEU A 209 4.55 -15.34 -20.95
C LEU A 209 3.90 -14.57 -22.10
N ARG A 210 2.65 -14.91 -22.43
CA ARG A 210 1.83 -14.18 -23.40
C ARG A 210 0.67 -13.51 -22.67
N TYR A 211 0.71 -12.19 -22.54
CA TYR A 211 -0.43 -11.44 -22.09
C TYR A 211 -1.49 -11.40 -23.21
N ARG A 212 -2.71 -11.87 -22.91
CA ARG A 212 -3.88 -11.71 -23.78
C ARG A 212 -4.85 -10.78 -23.09
N SER A 213 -5.16 -9.64 -23.70
CA SER A 213 -6.24 -8.78 -23.22
C SER A 213 -7.59 -9.42 -23.56
N GLY A 214 -8.34 -9.82 -22.55
CA GLY A 214 -9.70 -10.35 -22.71
C GLY A 214 -10.37 -10.38 -21.35
N SER A 215 -11.50 -9.69 -21.22
CA SER A 215 -12.39 -9.82 -20.07
C SER A 215 -13.03 -11.20 -20.11
N GLU A 216 -12.48 -12.17 -19.39
CA GLU A 216 -13.23 -13.37 -19.07
C GLU A 216 -14.35 -12.92 -18.11
N LYS A 217 -15.61 -13.11 -18.52
CA LYS A 217 -16.74 -12.96 -17.60
C LYS A 217 -16.56 -14.04 -16.52
N VAL A 218 -15.97 -13.67 -15.39
CA VAL A 218 -15.95 -14.53 -14.21
C VAL A 218 -17.41 -14.68 -13.81
N GLY A 219 -17.91 -15.92 -13.90
CA GLY A 219 -19.27 -16.26 -13.51
C GLY A 219 -19.55 -15.79 -12.09
N THR A 220 -20.79 -15.37 -11.84
CA THR A 220 -21.30 -15.09 -10.51
C THR A 220 -21.06 -16.30 -9.60
N PHE A 221 -20.30 -16.11 -8.52
CA PHE A 221 -20.29 -17.01 -7.37
C PHE A 221 -21.53 -16.78 -6.52
#